data_AF-A0A813DNE8-F1
#
_entry.id   AF-A0A813DNE8-F1
#
_cell.length_a   1.000
_cell.length_b   1.000
_cell.length_c   1.000
_cell.angle_alpha   90.00
_cell.angle_beta   90.00
_cell.angle_gamma   90.00
#
_symmetry.space_group_name_H-M   'P 1'
#
loop_
_entity.id
_entity.type
_entity.pdbx_description
1 polymer ?
#
loop_
_entity_poly.entity_id
_entity_poly.type
_entity_poly.pdbx_seq_one_letter_code
_entity_poly.pdbx_strand_id
1 'polypeptide(L)'
;MDQYQDTCVAVQGVIQCAGSLRLANCIGSERARELETQATNTLLVLTSSHGPIKTLLALNEAAELVCQLASACIALVDAVNLDLAANMMECFDQVGLIIWGFSVDVAEIISFSLAAVASLLRIGSFDMSIPSHRFAKRSQFSTCLEVVLSDLDCISMQIYGGLCRFDVDQGGSSASSEESRLVRAFQSICVWTLAILYHFEGSGQLQAALLWEWASSDPLWALVLARGVLCFQPGDTEEIHLLLPDNLAILKEAVTGSVLGLHGLAIAFSHELEANIIADDLDGGFPMAHRIVGLDLHRARLALAVVDCNLIEALLGHLLAPCTGMGPWLPALVSFLAALSRQPQGDAAAWAQVAVQDEAQGCGGADGIVTLADAQGVADALAAEASGHSHSLWGLLMSVPPISGSPGFFWDCAILACAVPAPAEQCRDFIHGCFFQAPWADLGPSSLAALCLLAANCCVEPQEPLSAALAQLTPEAKASAARHLARRAPLNSRSEVLLPLWGFCSDAKEDLHLASGVAAPETSAQE
;
A
#
# COMPACT_ATOMS: atom_id res chain seq x y z
N MET A 1 1.21 34.47 13.86
CA MET A 1 2.08 33.31 14.08
C MET A 1 3.03 33.24 12.89
N ASP A 2 4.32 33.00 13.14
CA ASP A 2 5.32 32.89 12.08
C ASP A 2 4.95 31.73 11.15
N GLN A 3 4.55 32.05 9.92
CA GLN A 3 4.11 31.05 8.94
C GLN A 3 5.19 29.99 8.66
N TYR A 4 6.46 30.34 8.89
CA TYR A 4 7.63 29.50 8.66
C TYR A 4 8.12 28.76 9.91
N GLN A 5 7.43 28.82 11.05
CA GLN A 5 7.97 28.27 12.31
C GLN A 5 8.37 26.80 12.19
N ASP A 6 7.50 25.95 11.65
CA ASP A 6 7.76 24.51 11.52
C ASP A 6 8.91 24.23 10.53
N THR A 7 8.95 24.97 9.41
CA THR A 7 10.06 24.91 8.46
C THR A 7 11.39 25.31 9.10
N CYS A 8 11.40 26.39 9.91
CA CYS A 8 12.59 26.84 10.63
C CYS A 8 13.07 25.78 11.63
N VAL A 9 12.16 25.15 12.37
CA VAL A 9 12.48 24.05 13.31
C VAL A 9 13.10 22.86 12.57
N ALA A 10 12.53 22.48 11.42
CA ALA A 10 13.08 21.42 10.58
C ALA A 10 14.49 21.74 10.05
N VAL A 11 14.72 22.97 9.55
CA VAL A 11 16.05 23.41 9.10
C VAL A 11 17.06 23.47 10.27
N GLN A 12 16.62 23.82 11.48
CA GLN A 12 17.48 23.73 12.68
C GLN A 12 17.88 22.28 12.99
N GLY A 13 16.99 21.32 12.80
CA GLY A 13 17.31 19.89 12.86
C GLY A 13 18.42 19.51 11.87
N VAL A 14 18.34 20.01 10.63
CA VAL A 14 19.41 19.81 9.62
C VAL A 14 20.74 20.38 10.10
N ILE A 15 20.77 21.61 10.63
CA ILE A 15 21.99 22.24 11.18
C ILE A 15 22.58 21.41 12.32
N GLN A 16 21.74 20.92 13.23
CA GLN A 16 22.19 20.11 14.36
C GLN A 16 22.82 18.79 13.92
N CYS A 17 22.20 18.09 12.95
CA CYS A 17 22.77 16.88 12.37
C CYS A 17 24.06 17.18 11.59
N ALA A 18 24.10 18.27 10.83
CA ALA A 18 25.28 18.69 10.06
C ALA A 18 26.50 18.98 10.95
N GLY A 19 26.27 19.57 12.14
CA GLY A 19 27.31 19.83 13.14
C GLY A 19 27.74 18.60 13.96
N SER A 20 27.11 17.44 13.76
CA SER A 20 27.45 16.20 14.46
C SER A 20 28.83 15.68 14.03
N LEU A 21 29.67 15.33 15.00
CA LEU A 21 30.94 14.66 14.73
C LEU A 21 30.75 13.31 14.01
N ARG A 22 29.62 12.63 14.26
CA ARG A 22 29.30 11.35 13.60
C ARG A 22 29.09 11.56 12.11
N LEU A 23 28.27 12.54 11.72
CA LEU A 23 28.06 12.85 10.31
C LEU A 23 29.37 13.30 9.65
N ALA A 24 30.13 14.21 10.28
CA ALA A 24 31.43 14.65 9.77
C ALA A 24 32.42 13.49 9.55
N ASN A 25 32.38 12.47 10.40
CA ASN A 25 33.17 11.25 10.20
C ASN A 25 32.62 10.39 9.04
N CYS A 26 31.30 10.34 8.81
CA CYS A 26 30.70 9.55 7.74
C CYS A 26 30.94 10.15 6.34
N ILE A 27 30.70 11.46 6.16
CA ILE A 27 30.71 12.11 4.83
C ILE A 27 31.94 13.02 4.62
N GLY A 28 32.77 13.19 5.64
CA GLY A 28 33.90 14.13 5.64
C GLY A 28 33.54 15.49 6.22
N SER A 29 34.47 16.09 6.97
CA SER A 29 34.26 17.34 7.70
C SER A 29 34.00 18.56 6.80
N GLU A 30 34.56 18.57 5.59
CA GLU A 30 34.35 19.66 4.62
C GLU A 30 32.90 19.68 4.13
N ARG A 31 32.39 18.53 3.65
CA ARG A 31 30.99 18.38 3.20
C ARG A 31 29.99 18.65 4.33
N ALA A 32 30.25 18.15 5.54
CA ALA A 32 29.39 18.43 6.69
C ALA A 32 29.30 19.94 7.00
N ARG A 33 30.42 20.66 6.91
CA ARG A 33 30.48 22.11 7.11
C ARG A 33 29.82 22.90 5.99
N GLU A 34 29.97 22.47 4.73
CA GLU A 34 29.27 23.05 3.58
C GLU A 34 27.76 22.95 3.77
N LEU A 35 27.27 21.78 4.18
CA LEU A 35 25.85 21.55 4.46
C LEU A 35 25.33 22.38 5.63
N GLU A 36 26.10 22.46 6.73
CA GLU A 36 25.76 23.32 7.87
C GLU A 36 25.66 24.80 7.45
N THR A 37 26.58 25.25 6.59
CA THR A 37 26.59 26.62 6.04
C THR A 37 25.37 26.86 5.15
N GLN A 38 25.04 25.90 4.27
CA GLN A 38 23.86 25.97 3.41
C GLN A 38 22.57 26.05 4.25
N ALA A 39 22.40 25.16 5.23
CA ALA A 39 21.24 25.14 6.10
C ALA A 39 21.11 26.43 6.94
N THR A 40 22.23 26.98 7.42
CA THR A 40 22.26 28.26 8.14
C THR A 40 21.82 29.42 7.25
N ASN A 41 22.29 29.45 5.99
CA ASN A 41 21.88 30.48 5.03
C ASN A 41 20.37 30.37 4.71
N THR A 42 19.86 29.15 4.53
CA THR A 42 18.42 28.90 4.34
C THR A 42 17.62 29.42 5.53
N LEU A 43 18.04 29.13 6.77
CA LEU A 43 17.38 29.61 7.98
C LEU A 43 17.37 31.15 8.09
N LEU A 44 18.48 31.81 7.71
CA LEU A 44 18.55 33.27 7.69
C LEU A 44 17.55 33.89 6.69
N VAL A 45 17.40 33.30 5.51
CA VAL A 45 16.42 33.77 4.51
C VAL A 45 14.99 33.59 5.04
N LEU A 46 14.67 32.43 5.61
CA LEU A 46 13.35 32.14 6.20
C LEU A 46 13.00 33.13 7.33
N THR A 47 13.95 33.46 8.19
CA THR A 47 13.73 34.36 9.35
C THR A 47 13.77 35.84 9.00
N SER A 48 14.46 36.25 7.93
CA SER A 48 14.52 37.65 7.50
C SER A 48 13.25 38.16 6.79
N SER A 49 12.33 37.26 6.46
CA SER A 49 11.15 37.50 5.63
C SER A 49 9.94 38.07 6.40
N HIS A 50 10.14 39.14 7.18
CA HIS A 50 9.04 39.81 7.89
C HIS A 50 8.42 40.95 7.05
N GLY A 51 7.37 40.65 6.26
CA GLY A 51 6.53 41.67 5.60
C GLY A 51 5.56 41.10 4.54
N PRO A 52 4.33 41.65 4.38
CA PRO A 52 3.24 41.06 3.58
C PRO A 52 3.43 41.11 2.04
N ILE A 53 4.21 42.06 1.51
CA ILE A 53 4.51 42.15 0.07
C ILE A 53 5.79 41.36 -0.28
N LYS A 54 6.68 41.15 0.69
CA LYS A 54 7.84 40.27 0.53
C LYS A 54 7.44 38.79 0.50
N THR A 55 6.23 38.44 0.91
CA THR A 55 5.85 37.05 1.23
C THR A 55 5.79 36.13 0.00
N LEU A 56 5.35 36.61 -1.17
CA LEU A 56 5.26 35.75 -2.37
C LEU A 56 6.61 35.53 -3.05
N LEU A 57 7.39 36.59 -3.24
CA LEU A 57 8.75 36.46 -3.79
C LEU A 57 9.64 35.67 -2.84
N ALA A 58 9.54 35.91 -1.52
CA ALA A 58 10.26 35.15 -0.52
C ALA A 58 9.81 33.67 -0.47
N LEU A 59 8.56 33.34 -0.82
CA LEU A 59 8.10 31.95 -0.83
C LEU A 59 8.78 31.14 -1.95
N ASN A 60 8.94 31.72 -3.15
CA ASN A 60 9.66 31.04 -4.23
C ASN A 60 11.13 30.82 -3.89
N GLU A 61 11.79 31.86 -3.37
CA GLU A 61 13.20 31.78 -2.94
C GLU A 61 13.37 30.77 -1.79
N ALA A 62 12.46 30.80 -0.81
CA ALA A 62 12.44 29.81 0.27
C ALA A 62 12.22 28.39 -0.25
N ALA A 63 11.31 28.20 -1.22
CA ALA A 63 11.05 26.90 -1.83
C ALA A 63 12.26 26.34 -2.56
N GLU A 64 12.92 27.17 -3.36
CA GLU A 64 14.12 26.78 -4.05
C GLU A 64 15.23 26.40 -3.06
N LEU A 65 15.49 27.23 -2.03
CA LEU A 65 16.53 26.96 -1.03
C LEU A 65 16.24 25.71 -0.19
N VAL A 66 14.99 25.49 0.23
CA VAL A 66 14.60 24.33 1.04
C VAL A 66 14.66 23.04 0.21
N CYS A 67 14.24 23.07 -1.06
CA CYS A 67 14.35 21.90 -1.93
C CYS A 67 15.80 21.60 -2.31
N GLN A 68 16.63 22.61 -2.60
CA GLN A 68 18.06 22.43 -2.82
C GLN A 68 18.75 21.84 -1.57
N LEU A 69 18.34 22.26 -0.38
CA LEU A 69 18.84 21.68 0.87
C LEU A 69 18.43 20.20 1.00
N ALA A 70 17.18 19.86 0.67
CA ALA A 70 16.71 18.47 0.69
C ALA A 70 17.47 17.59 -0.31
N SER A 71 17.63 18.03 -1.56
CA SER A 71 18.45 17.32 -2.56
C SER A 71 19.90 17.16 -2.10
N ALA A 72 20.51 18.19 -1.50
CA ALA A 72 21.86 18.09 -0.95
C ALA A 72 21.95 17.07 0.21
N CYS A 73 20.92 16.97 1.05
CA CYS A 73 20.84 15.97 2.12
C CYS A 73 20.69 14.54 1.57
N ILE A 74 19.87 14.34 0.54
CA ILE A 74 19.68 13.03 -0.11
C ILE A 74 20.96 12.60 -0.84
N ALA A 75 21.63 13.52 -1.53
CA ALA A 75 22.91 13.27 -2.22
C ALA A 75 24.06 12.89 -1.26
N LEU A 76 23.90 13.04 0.06
CA LEU A 76 24.88 12.56 1.03
C LEU A 76 25.06 11.03 0.98
N VAL A 77 24.09 10.31 0.44
CA VAL A 77 24.14 8.85 0.32
C VAL A 77 25.23 8.42 -0.65
N ASP A 78 25.44 9.16 -1.74
CA ASP A 78 26.55 8.93 -2.68
C ASP A 78 27.91 9.35 -2.08
N ALA A 79 27.88 10.22 -1.07
CA ALA A 79 29.05 10.75 -0.41
C ALA A 79 29.59 9.84 0.70
N VAL A 80 28.85 8.81 1.11
CA VAL A 80 29.29 7.87 2.15
C VAL A 80 30.53 7.13 1.66
N ASN A 81 31.64 7.38 2.34
CA ASN A 81 32.91 6.77 1.99
C ASN A 81 32.90 5.29 2.39
N LEU A 82 32.64 4.41 1.42
CA LEU A 82 32.58 2.96 1.63
C LEU A 82 33.91 2.39 2.17
N ASP A 83 35.07 2.95 1.81
CA ASP A 83 36.36 2.51 2.35
C ASP A 83 36.49 2.88 3.84
N LEU A 84 35.97 4.04 4.23
CA LEU A 84 35.94 4.46 5.64
C LEU A 84 34.92 3.65 6.45
N ALA A 85 33.74 3.40 5.87
CA ALA A 85 32.73 2.51 6.45
C ALA A 85 33.26 1.09 6.61
N ALA A 86 34.02 0.59 5.64
CA ALA A 86 34.68 -0.70 5.70
C ALA A 86 35.74 -0.77 6.80
N ASN A 87 36.50 0.31 7.02
CA ASN A 87 37.46 0.38 8.13
C ASN A 87 36.78 0.53 9.50
N MET A 88 35.56 1.06 9.57
CA MET A 88 34.76 1.07 10.80
C MET A 88 34.19 -0.32 11.15
N MET A 89 34.10 -1.26 10.19
CA MET A 89 33.66 -2.64 10.45
C MET A 89 34.58 -3.39 11.42
N GLU A 90 35.88 -3.08 11.46
CA GLU A 90 36.81 -3.72 12.40
C GLU A 90 36.64 -3.23 13.86
N CYS A 91 35.95 -2.11 14.07
CA CYS A 91 35.76 -1.51 15.40
C CYS A 91 34.37 -1.78 16.00
N PHE A 92 33.38 -2.15 15.19
CA PHE A 92 32.01 -2.43 15.64
C PHE A 92 31.64 -3.87 15.30
N ASP A 93 31.62 -4.75 16.31
CA ASP A 93 31.10 -6.13 16.25
C ASP A 93 29.59 -6.23 15.88
N GLN A 94 28.97 -5.13 15.42
CA GLN A 94 27.56 -5.05 15.03
C GLN A 94 27.43 -5.15 13.50
N VAL A 95 27.45 -6.39 13.03
CA VAL A 95 27.45 -6.80 11.61
C VAL A 95 26.18 -6.37 10.84
N GLY A 96 25.12 -5.90 11.49
CA GLY A 96 23.83 -5.57 10.84
C GLY A 96 23.75 -4.20 10.16
N LEU A 97 24.33 -3.15 10.76
CA LEU A 97 24.11 -1.75 10.38
C LEU A 97 24.91 -1.27 9.16
N ILE A 98 26.06 -1.89 8.88
CA ILE A 98 26.98 -1.42 7.82
C ILE A 98 26.65 -2.03 6.45
N ILE A 99 25.78 -3.04 6.38
CA ILE A 99 25.46 -3.77 5.14
C ILE A 99 24.89 -2.86 4.04
N TRP A 100 24.36 -1.68 4.38
CA TRP A 100 23.70 -0.78 3.43
C TRP A 100 24.40 0.56 3.21
N GLY A 101 25.55 0.80 3.85
CA GLY A 101 26.30 2.06 3.68
C GLY A 101 25.53 3.31 4.09
N PHE A 102 24.58 3.20 5.03
CA PHE A 102 23.68 4.28 5.42
C PHE A 102 23.77 4.53 6.93
N SER A 103 24.11 5.75 7.36
CA SER A 103 24.21 6.07 8.79
C SER A 103 22.91 6.65 9.34
N VAL A 104 22.70 6.49 10.65
CA VAL A 104 21.56 7.09 11.38
C VAL A 104 21.51 8.60 11.17
N ASP A 105 22.64 9.30 11.29
CA ASP A 105 22.70 10.76 11.12
C ASP A 105 22.31 11.19 9.67
N VAL A 106 22.64 10.39 8.65
CA VAL A 106 22.21 10.65 7.25
C VAL A 106 20.70 10.42 7.09
N ALA A 107 20.14 9.41 7.75
CA ALA A 107 18.69 9.19 7.75
C ALA A 107 17.92 10.35 8.41
N GLU A 108 18.39 10.78 9.58
CA GLU A 108 17.78 11.85 10.35
C GLU A 108 17.83 13.18 9.60
N ILE A 109 18.98 13.52 8.98
CA ILE A 109 19.11 14.78 8.23
C ILE A 109 18.22 14.82 6.99
N ILE A 110 18.10 13.69 6.27
CA ILE A 110 17.15 13.57 5.14
C ILE A 110 15.72 13.76 5.64
N SER A 111 15.34 13.08 6.72
CA SER A 111 14.03 13.24 7.36
C SER A 111 13.74 14.70 7.72
N PHE A 112 14.66 15.41 8.38
CA PHE A 112 14.48 16.83 8.71
C PHE A 112 14.35 17.71 7.47
N SER A 113 15.12 17.47 6.42
CA SER A 113 15.01 18.24 5.18
C SER A 113 13.66 18.04 4.49
N LEU A 114 13.12 16.81 4.49
CA LEU A 114 11.78 16.51 3.93
C LEU A 114 10.68 17.13 4.80
N ALA A 115 10.85 17.13 6.12
CA ALA A 115 9.95 17.84 7.03
C ALA A 115 9.90 19.35 6.73
N ALA A 116 11.05 19.96 6.39
CA ALA A 116 11.11 21.37 5.99
C ALA A 116 10.34 21.61 4.68
N VAL A 117 10.51 20.76 3.66
CA VAL A 117 9.77 20.82 2.38
C VAL A 117 8.26 20.66 2.62
N ALA A 118 7.84 19.64 3.38
CA ALA A 118 6.44 19.40 3.70
C ALA A 118 5.80 20.59 4.44
N SER A 119 6.51 21.15 5.42
CA SER A 119 6.06 22.31 6.18
C SER A 119 5.92 23.54 5.29
N LEU A 120 6.85 23.75 4.36
CA LEU A 120 6.77 24.85 3.40
C LEU A 120 5.57 24.71 2.47
N LEU A 121 5.24 23.49 2.03
CA LEU A 121 4.05 23.24 1.21
C LEU A 121 2.73 23.50 1.94
N ARG A 122 2.72 23.55 3.27
CA ARG A 122 1.54 24.00 4.04
C ARG A 122 1.38 25.52 3.99
N ILE A 123 2.46 26.26 3.73
CA ILE A 123 2.47 27.72 3.66
C ILE A 123 1.84 28.16 2.35
N GLY A 124 0.93 29.14 2.41
CA GLY A 124 0.14 29.55 1.27
C GLY A 124 -1.04 28.61 1.04
N SER A 125 -1.81 28.32 2.10
CA SER A 125 -3.09 27.60 2.06
C SER A 125 -4.11 28.38 1.21
N PHE A 126 -3.90 28.36 -0.11
CA PHE A 126 -4.95 28.68 -1.05
C PHE A 126 -6.09 27.69 -0.81
N ASP A 127 -7.31 28.13 -1.06
CA ASP A 127 -8.43 27.20 -1.09
C ASP A 127 -8.19 26.18 -2.22
N MET A 128 -7.70 25.00 -1.85
CA MET A 128 -7.35 23.91 -2.78
C MET A 128 -8.61 23.26 -3.37
N SER A 129 -9.81 23.60 -2.89
CA SER A 129 -11.05 23.24 -3.59
C SER A 129 -11.16 23.96 -4.95
N ILE A 130 -10.47 25.11 -5.11
CA ILE A 130 -10.47 25.90 -6.35
C ILE A 130 -9.37 25.36 -7.30
N PRO A 131 -9.73 24.88 -8.51
CA PRO A 131 -8.76 24.31 -9.45
C PRO A 131 -7.61 25.25 -9.85
N SER A 132 -7.86 26.55 -10.00
CA SER A 132 -6.82 27.52 -10.37
C SER A 132 -5.75 27.69 -9.29
N HIS A 133 -6.13 27.61 -8.01
CA HIS A 133 -5.21 27.63 -6.89
C HIS A 133 -4.32 26.39 -6.86
N ARG A 134 -4.91 25.21 -7.10
CA ARG A 134 -4.15 23.96 -7.23
C ARG A 134 -3.13 24.05 -8.35
N PHE A 135 -3.54 24.53 -9.53
CA PHE A 135 -2.64 24.71 -10.66
C PHE A 135 -1.49 25.68 -10.35
N ALA A 136 -1.79 26.83 -9.73
CA ALA A 136 -0.77 27.81 -9.35
C ALA A 136 0.27 27.22 -8.38
N LYS A 137 -0.19 26.48 -7.35
CA LYS A 137 0.70 25.80 -6.41
C LYS A 137 1.53 24.73 -7.10
N ARG A 138 0.93 23.86 -7.91
CA ARG A 138 1.68 22.84 -8.66
C ARG A 138 2.75 23.47 -9.55
N SER A 139 2.40 24.50 -10.33
CA SER A 139 3.37 25.21 -11.18
C SER A 139 4.50 25.89 -10.39
N GLN A 140 4.25 26.25 -9.13
CA GLN A 140 5.24 26.90 -8.27
C GLN A 140 6.24 25.90 -7.70
N PHE A 141 5.80 24.69 -7.34
CA PHE A 141 6.62 23.70 -6.63
C PHE A 141 7.01 22.48 -7.48
N SER A 142 6.44 22.26 -8.67
CA SER A 142 6.67 21.02 -9.43
C SER A 142 8.14 20.82 -9.76
N THR A 143 8.80 21.84 -10.32
CA THR A 143 10.19 21.73 -10.78
C THR A 143 11.16 21.44 -9.63
N CYS A 144 10.95 21.99 -8.44
CA CYS A 144 11.82 21.72 -7.30
C CYS A 144 11.51 20.39 -6.61
N LEU A 145 10.24 19.97 -6.56
CA LEU A 145 9.84 18.69 -6.01
C LEU A 145 10.24 17.51 -6.90
N GLU A 146 10.16 17.66 -8.23
CA GLU A 146 10.60 16.63 -9.19
C GLU A 146 12.06 16.23 -8.93
N VAL A 147 12.94 17.19 -8.63
CA VAL A 147 14.35 16.90 -8.31
C VAL A 147 14.47 16.14 -6.99
N VAL A 148 13.87 16.65 -5.91
CA VAL A 148 13.94 16.02 -4.58
C VAL A 148 13.40 14.59 -4.61
N LEU A 149 12.34 14.35 -5.38
CA LEU A 149 11.67 13.06 -5.42
C LEU A 149 12.39 12.09 -6.37
N SER A 150 12.97 12.58 -7.47
CA SER A 150 13.91 11.79 -8.27
C SER A 150 15.15 11.38 -7.46
N ASP A 151 15.66 12.25 -6.59
CA ASP A 151 16.79 11.91 -5.71
C ASP A 151 16.37 10.86 -4.66
N LEU A 152 15.11 10.89 -4.21
CA LEU A 152 14.60 9.94 -3.22
C LEU A 152 14.58 8.50 -3.77
N ASP A 153 14.36 8.31 -5.07
CA ASP A 153 14.42 7.00 -5.70
C ASP A 153 15.82 6.38 -5.58
N CYS A 154 16.88 7.18 -5.48
CA CYS A 154 18.25 6.71 -5.27
C CYS A 154 18.46 6.06 -3.89
N ILE A 155 17.58 6.33 -2.92
CA ILE A 155 17.67 5.79 -1.55
C ILE A 155 16.59 4.74 -1.25
N SER A 156 15.76 4.41 -2.25
CA SER A 156 14.63 3.48 -2.13
C SER A 156 15.06 2.10 -1.60
N MET A 157 16.18 1.57 -2.09
CA MET A 157 16.72 0.27 -1.68
C MET A 157 17.15 0.22 -0.22
N GLN A 158 17.70 1.32 0.31
CA GLN A 158 18.12 1.43 1.70
C GLN A 158 16.90 1.55 2.61
N ILE A 159 15.88 2.30 2.19
CA ILE A 159 14.60 2.38 2.90
C ILE A 159 13.89 1.02 2.90
N TYR A 160 13.83 0.33 1.76
CA TYR A 160 13.27 -1.02 1.67
C TYR A 160 14.03 -2.00 2.57
N GLY A 161 15.37 -2.05 2.47
CA GLY A 161 16.20 -2.92 3.31
C GLY A 161 16.03 -2.60 4.79
N GLY A 162 15.99 -1.31 5.13
CA GLY A 162 15.79 -0.81 6.47
C GLY A 162 14.43 -1.17 7.06
N LEU A 163 13.36 -0.96 6.30
CA LEU A 163 12.01 -1.16 6.80
C LEU A 163 11.59 -2.64 6.74
N CYS A 164 11.88 -3.35 5.66
CA CYS A 164 11.28 -4.65 5.38
C CYS A 164 12.17 -5.82 5.81
N ARG A 165 13.48 -5.62 6.00
CA ARG A 165 14.40 -6.70 6.43
C ARG A 165 14.83 -6.61 7.88
N PHE A 166 14.77 -5.42 8.51
CA PHE A 166 15.02 -5.32 9.94
C PHE A 166 13.76 -5.67 10.73
N ASP A 167 13.83 -6.81 11.39
CA ASP A 167 12.76 -7.37 12.18
C ASP A 167 12.85 -6.87 13.63
N VAL A 168 12.72 -5.54 13.81
CA VAL A 168 12.87 -4.88 15.12
C VAL A 168 11.74 -5.27 16.07
N ASP A 169 10.57 -5.64 15.54
CA ASP A 169 9.34 -5.82 16.33
C ASP A 169 9.04 -7.28 16.71
N GLN A 170 9.75 -8.29 16.15
CA GLN A 170 9.46 -9.71 16.41
C GLN A 170 9.97 -10.28 17.75
N GLY A 171 9.96 -9.46 18.81
CA GLY A 171 9.88 -9.89 20.22
C GLY A 171 11.01 -10.77 20.78
N GLY A 172 12.02 -11.14 19.99
CA GLY A 172 13.03 -12.13 20.36
C GLY A 172 14.48 -11.65 20.26
N SER A 173 14.76 -10.61 19.47
CA SER A 173 16.09 -10.03 19.34
C SER A 173 16.09 -8.59 19.85
N SER A 174 16.99 -8.27 20.78
CA SER A 174 17.20 -6.89 21.20
C SER A 174 17.90 -6.16 20.06
N ALA A 175 17.13 -5.58 19.14
CA ALA A 175 17.64 -4.65 18.15
C ALA A 175 18.52 -3.61 18.87
N SER A 176 19.67 -3.28 18.28
CA SER A 176 20.51 -2.25 18.85
C SER A 176 19.75 -0.91 18.85
N SER A 177 20.06 -0.04 19.81
CA SER A 177 19.46 1.30 19.85
C SER A 177 19.70 2.08 18.53
N GLU A 178 20.81 1.81 17.83
CA GLU A 178 21.10 2.44 16.54
C GLU A 178 20.25 1.87 15.40
N GLU A 179 19.99 0.56 15.35
CA GLU A 179 19.06 -0.04 14.39
C GLU A 179 17.64 0.50 14.57
N SER A 180 17.14 0.54 15.81
CA SER A 180 15.83 1.13 16.10
C SER A 180 15.76 2.59 15.69
N ARG A 181 16.84 3.36 15.91
CA ARG A 181 16.92 4.76 15.45
C ARG A 181 16.90 4.88 13.93
N LEU A 182 17.65 4.03 13.24
CA LEU A 182 17.69 4.02 11.78
C LEU A 182 16.32 3.69 11.18
N VAL A 183 15.65 2.65 11.69
CA VAL A 183 14.31 2.25 11.24
C VAL A 183 13.32 3.39 11.42
N ARG A 184 13.31 4.06 12.58
CA ARG A 184 12.43 5.20 12.83
C ARG A 184 12.75 6.40 11.93
N ALA A 185 14.03 6.64 11.64
CA ALA A 185 14.41 7.68 10.69
C ALA A 185 13.92 7.35 9.26
N PHE A 186 14.01 6.09 8.81
CA PHE A 186 13.43 5.66 7.54
C PHE A 186 11.91 5.77 7.50
N GLN A 187 11.21 5.38 8.57
CA GLN A 187 9.77 5.59 8.69
C GLN A 187 9.43 7.08 8.61
N SER A 188 10.20 7.94 9.29
CA SER A 188 10.03 9.39 9.24
C SER A 188 10.27 9.97 7.84
N ILE A 189 11.25 9.45 7.09
CA ILE A 189 11.43 9.79 5.67
C ILE A 189 10.15 9.45 4.89
N CYS A 190 9.60 8.24 5.02
CA CYS A 190 8.35 7.86 4.35
C CYS A 190 7.17 8.77 4.73
N VAL A 191 7.05 9.10 6.02
CA VAL A 191 6.01 10.00 6.55
C VAL A 191 6.11 11.38 5.91
N TRP A 192 7.29 11.99 5.88
CA TRP A 192 7.45 13.31 5.31
C TRP A 192 7.35 13.31 3.79
N THR A 193 7.80 12.26 3.11
CA THR A 193 7.58 12.07 1.66
C THR A 193 6.08 12.03 1.34
N LEU A 194 5.30 11.18 2.02
CA LEU A 194 3.86 11.12 1.74
C LEU A 194 3.11 12.37 2.23
N ALA A 195 3.62 13.07 3.24
CA ALA A 195 3.11 14.39 3.64
C ALA A 195 3.34 15.46 2.56
N ILE A 196 4.51 15.45 1.89
CA ILE A 196 4.80 16.30 0.73
C ILE A 196 3.74 16.06 -0.35
N LEU A 197 3.50 14.80 -0.74
CA LEU A 197 2.50 14.45 -1.75
C LEU A 197 1.09 14.88 -1.35
N TYR A 198 0.71 14.59 -0.10
CA TYR A 198 -0.59 14.97 0.46
C TYR A 198 -0.81 16.49 0.43
N HIS A 199 0.21 17.27 0.81
CA HIS A 199 0.13 18.74 0.79
C HIS A 199 0.23 19.32 -0.61
N PHE A 200 0.99 18.70 -1.52
CA PHE A 200 1.12 19.13 -2.90
C PHE A 200 -0.22 19.06 -3.65
N GLU A 201 -0.97 17.97 -3.48
CA GLU A 201 -2.30 17.81 -4.06
C GLU A 201 -3.34 18.76 -3.46
N GLY A 202 -3.29 18.95 -2.14
CA GLY A 202 -4.16 19.84 -1.39
C GLY A 202 -5.65 19.47 -1.36
N SER A 203 -6.05 18.37 -1.99
CA SER A 203 -7.41 17.80 -1.93
C SER A 203 -7.78 17.27 -0.54
N GLY A 204 -6.80 17.17 0.37
CA GLY A 204 -6.96 16.47 1.65
C GLY A 204 -7.14 14.96 1.48
N GLN A 205 -6.87 14.43 0.29
CA GLN A 205 -6.97 13.01 -0.03
C GLN A 205 -5.77 12.59 -0.85
N LEU A 206 -4.97 11.68 -0.31
CA LEU A 206 -4.04 10.91 -1.12
C LEU A 206 -4.89 9.91 -1.91
N GLN A 207 -4.69 9.84 -3.23
CA GLN A 207 -5.38 8.89 -4.10
C GLN A 207 -4.42 7.77 -4.51
N ALA A 208 -4.96 6.58 -4.79
CA ALA A 208 -4.19 5.45 -5.30
C ALA A 208 -3.40 5.80 -6.58
N ALA A 209 -4.03 6.54 -7.51
CA ALA A 209 -3.39 6.96 -8.76
C ALA A 209 -2.17 7.87 -8.51
N LEU A 210 -2.27 8.79 -7.55
CA LEU A 210 -1.14 9.64 -7.20
C LEU A 210 -0.02 8.81 -6.56
N LEU A 211 -0.33 7.95 -5.60
CA LEU A 211 0.68 7.09 -4.98
C LEU A 211 1.39 6.21 -6.02
N TRP A 212 0.64 5.69 -6.99
CA TRP A 212 1.15 4.88 -8.10
C TRP A 212 2.04 5.65 -9.06
N GLU A 213 1.59 6.83 -9.51
CA GLU A 213 2.34 7.72 -10.40
C GLU A 213 3.68 8.14 -9.77
N TRP A 214 3.63 8.54 -8.49
CA TRP A 214 4.83 8.97 -7.76
C TRP A 214 5.80 7.85 -7.45
N ALA A 215 5.31 6.63 -7.30
CA ALA A 215 6.18 5.46 -7.20
C ALA A 215 6.71 5.00 -8.56
N SER A 216 6.59 5.81 -9.62
CA SER A 216 7.00 5.43 -10.98
C SER A 216 6.37 4.11 -11.45
N SER A 217 5.13 3.82 -11.03
CA SER A 217 4.45 2.54 -11.25
C SER A 217 5.14 1.30 -10.63
N ASP A 218 6.01 1.50 -9.64
CA ASP A 218 6.64 0.43 -8.85
C ASP A 218 5.76 0.10 -7.63
N PRO A 219 5.13 -1.10 -7.59
CA PRO A 219 4.32 -1.51 -6.45
C PRO A 219 5.14 -1.69 -5.17
N LEU A 220 6.37 -2.18 -5.26
CA LEU A 220 7.23 -2.36 -4.10
C LEU A 220 7.52 -1.01 -3.46
N TRP A 221 7.94 -0.03 -4.26
CA TRP A 221 8.26 1.30 -3.74
C TRP A 221 7.04 1.99 -3.12
N ALA A 222 5.88 1.93 -3.78
CA ALA A 222 4.62 2.46 -3.26
C ALA A 222 4.27 1.86 -1.88
N LEU A 223 4.43 0.54 -1.74
CA LEU A 223 4.08 -0.17 -0.51
C LEU A 223 5.12 -0.01 0.60
N VAL A 224 6.40 0.15 0.29
CA VAL A 224 7.45 0.49 1.26
C VAL A 224 7.17 1.85 1.90
N LEU A 225 6.86 2.86 1.07
CA LEU A 225 6.49 4.18 1.56
C LEU A 225 5.25 4.10 2.46
N ALA A 226 4.21 3.39 2.02
CA ALA A 226 2.99 3.24 2.80
C ALA A 226 3.25 2.52 4.14
N ARG A 227 4.01 1.42 4.12
CA ARG A 227 4.41 0.70 5.33
C ARG A 227 5.14 1.60 6.32
N GLY A 228 6.12 2.37 5.86
CA GLY A 228 6.86 3.31 6.70
C GLY A 228 5.92 4.24 7.47
N VAL A 229 4.90 4.77 6.79
CA VAL A 229 3.88 5.63 7.42
C VAL A 229 2.96 4.87 8.38
N LEU A 230 2.48 3.68 7.99
CA LEU A 230 1.57 2.90 8.82
C LEU A 230 2.23 2.42 10.12
N CYS A 231 3.49 2.00 10.06
CA CYS A 231 4.27 1.53 11.20
C CYS A 231 4.73 2.65 12.14
N PHE A 232 4.90 3.88 11.66
CA PHE A 232 5.44 4.99 12.46
C PHE A 232 4.55 5.35 13.65
N GLN A 233 5.03 5.24 14.90
CA GLN A 233 4.25 5.60 16.08
C GLN A 233 4.68 6.96 16.64
N PRO A 234 3.75 7.79 17.17
CA PRO A 234 4.11 9.07 17.79
C PRO A 234 5.14 8.92 18.93
N GLY A 235 5.06 7.84 19.71
CA GLY A 235 5.97 7.57 20.82
C GLY A 235 7.43 7.36 20.41
N ASP A 236 7.69 7.05 19.14
CA ASP A 236 9.05 6.84 18.61
C ASP A 236 9.87 8.14 18.52
N THR A 237 9.20 9.29 18.50
CA THR A 237 9.83 10.60 18.27
C THR A 237 10.55 11.17 19.50
N GLU A 238 10.09 10.84 20.71
CA GLU A 238 10.68 11.38 21.95
C GLU A 238 12.13 10.93 22.17
N GLU A 239 12.48 9.74 21.70
CA GLU A 239 13.83 9.18 21.86
C GLU A 239 14.85 9.74 20.85
N ILE A 240 14.39 10.27 19.71
CA ILE A 240 15.25 10.61 18.55
C ILE A 240 15.15 12.10 18.17
N HIS A 241 14.29 12.87 18.84
CA HIS A 241 14.03 14.28 18.50
C HIS A 241 13.55 14.47 17.05
N LEU A 242 12.94 13.45 16.44
CA LEU A 242 12.35 13.54 15.11
C LEU A 242 11.08 14.39 15.15
N LEU A 243 10.80 15.09 14.04
CA LEU A 243 9.57 15.87 13.91
C LEU A 243 8.39 14.98 13.55
N LEU A 244 7.27 15.24 14.22
CA LEU A 244 5.98 14.59 13.99
C LEU A 244 5.07 15.52 13.17
N PRO A 245 4.48 15.09 12.05
CA PRO A 245 3.44 15.87 11.40
C PRO A 245 2.19 15.96 12.29
N ASP A 246 1.66 17.18 12.49
CA ASP A 246 0.44 17.41 13.29
C ASP A 246 -0.77 16.57 12.82
N ASN A 247 -0.78 16.21 11.54
CA ASN A 247 -1.85 15.50 10.85
C ASN A 247 -1.51 14.03 10.59
N LEU A 248 -0.58 13.41 11.33
CA LEU A 248 -0.16 12.03 11.09
C LEU A 248 -1.35 11.05 11.01
N ALA A 249 -2.35 11.18 11.89
CA ALA A 249 -3.52 10.31 11.86
C ALA A 249 -4.28 10.42 10.53
N ILE A 250 -4.53 11.64 10.04
CA ILE A 250 -5.20 11.89 8.75
C ILE A 250 -4.35 11.34 7.60
N LEU A 251 -3.03 11.51 7.67
CA LEU A 251 -2.11 10.98 6.68
C LEU A 251 -2.17 9.45 6.62
N LYS A 252 -2.14 8.74 7.77
CA LYS A 252 -2.26 7.28 7.81
C LYS A 252 -3.57 6.78 7.21
N GLU A 253 -4.68 7.48 7.47
CA GLU A 253 -5.99 7.15 6.91
C GLU A 253 -5.99 7.35 5.38
N ALA A 254 -5.41 8.45 4.90
CA ALA A 254 -5.27 8.72 3.46
C ALA A 254 -4.36 7.68 2.77
N VAL A 255 -3.25 7.30 3.40
CA VAL A 255 -2.34 6.26 2.92
C VAL A 255 -3.03 4.90 2.87
N THR A 256 -3.77 4.54 3.92
CA THR A 256 -4.57 3.30 3.96
C THR A 256 -5.56 3.27 2.80
N GLY A 257 -6.33 4.35 2.59
CA GLY A 257 -7.27 4.44 1.48
C GLY A 257 -6.61 4.32 0.10
N SER A 258 -5.45 4.96 -0.09
CA SER A 258 -4.68 4.85 -1.33
C SER A 258 -4.19 3.44 -1.60
N VAL A 259 -3.56 2.79 -0.62
CA VAL A 259 -3.04 1.41 -0.74
C VAL A 259 -4.17 0.45 -1.10
N LEU A 260 -5.28 0.52 -0.38
CA LEU A 260 -6.44 -0.34 -0.62
C LEU A 260 -7.14 -0.06 -1.96
N GLY A 261 -6.77 1.02 -2.67
CA GLY A 261 -7.24 1.31 -4.02
C GLY A 261 -6.30 0.86 -5.14
N LEU A 262 -5.07 0.43 -4.82
CA LEU A 262 -4.05 0.08 -5.82
C LEU A 262 -4.41 -1.14 -6.68
N HIS A 263 -5.28 -2.05 -6.22
CA HIS A 263 -5.72 -3.23 -6.99
C HIS A 263 -6.78 -2.93 -8.07
N GLY A 264 -7.20 -1.65 -8.17
CA GLY A 264 -8.26 -1.20 -9.06
C GLY A 264 -7.86 -1.17 -10.54
N LEU A 265 -8.85 -1.37 -11.42
CA LEU A 265 -8.67 -1.32 -12.89
C LEU A 265 -8.06 0.01 -13.37
N ALA A 266 -8.43 1.12 -12.75
CA ALA A 266 -7.93 2.45 -13.12
C ALA A 266 -6.41 2.59 -12.90
N ILE A 267 -5.85 1.84 -11.95
CA ILE A 267 -4.42 1.82 -11.65
C ILE A 267 -3.70 0.87 -12.60
N ALA A 268 -4.23 -0.35 -12.75
CA ALA A 268 -3.64 -1.37 -13.63
C ALA A 268 -3.50 -0.90 -15.10
N PHE A 269 -4.39 -0.01 -15.55
CA PHE A 269 -4.43 0.48 -16.94
C PHE A 269 -4.23 2.01 -17.06
N SER A 270 -3.55 2.64 -16.09
CA SER A 270 -3.34 4.10 -16.11
C SER A 270 -2.65 4.56 -17.40
N HIS A 271 -1.63 3.82 -17.84
CA HIS A 271 -0.87 4.09 -19.07
C HIS A 271 -1.68 3.90 -20.35
N GLU A 272 -2.60 2.93 -20.38
CA GLU A 272 -3.49 2.71 -21.53
C GLU A 272 -4.51 3.84 -21.68
N LEU A 273 -5.00 4.39 -20.57
CA LEU A 273 -6.00 5.45 -20.60
C LEU A 273 -5.44 6.72 -21.26
N GLU A 274 -4.17 7.04 -21.00
CA GLU A 274 -3.46 8.18 -21.58
C GLU A 274 -3.20 8.00 -23.07
N ALA A 275 -2.77 6.79 -23.48
CA ALA A 275 -2.49 6.48 -24.88
C ALA A 275 -3.77 6.45 -25.75
N ASN A 276 -4.89 5.94 -25.21
CA ASN A 276 -6.15 5.83 -25.96
C ASN A 276 -6.81 7.19 -26.22
N ILE A 277 -6.60 8.21 -25.37
CA ILE A 277 -7.07 9.58 -25.64
C ILE A 277 -6.39 10.15 -26.90
N ILE A 278 -5.21 9.65 -27.26
CA ILE A 278 -4.41 10.14 -28.39
C ILE A 278 -4.69 9.33 -29.67
N ALA A 279 -5.19 8.09 -29.55
CA ALA A 279 -5.22 7.09 -30.62
C ALA A 279 -6.63 6.67 -31.09
N ASP A 280 -7.61 7.59 -31.07
CA ASP A 280 -9.01 7.37 -31.50
C ASP A 280 -9.19 6.83 -32.95
N ASP A 281 -8.10 6.62 -33.71
CA ASP A 281 -8.10 6.20 -35.12
C ASP A 281 -7.39 4.86 -35.43
N LEU A 282 -6.89 4.11 -34.44
CA LEU A 282 -6.23 2.81 -34.70
C LEU A 282 -7.12 1.62 -34.31
N ASP A 283 -7.68 0.95 -35.34
CA ASP A 283 -8.53 -0.26 -35.34
C ASP A 283 -7.93 -1.53 -34.65
N GLY A 284 -6.90 -1.38 -33.81
CA GLY A 284 -6.19 -2.46 -33.13
C GLY A 284 -6.57 -2.63 -31.65
N GLY A 285 -7.87 -2.67 -31.34
CA GLY A 285 -8.34 -2.77 -29.95
C GLY A 285 -7.69 -3.92 -29.17
N PHE A 286 -7.24 -3.64 -27.94
CA PHE A 286 -6.65 -4.63 -27.03
C PHE A 286 -7.68 -5.73 -26.70
N PRO A 287 -7.42 -7.01 -27.04
CA PRO A 287 -8.39 -8.06 -26.78
C PRO A 287 -8.71 -8.18 -25.29
N MET A 288 -9.97 -8.51 -24.96
CA MET A 288 -10.41 -8.64 -23.56
C MET A 288 -9.57 -9.65 -22.77
N ALA A 289 -9.08 -10.71 -23.43
CA ALA A 289 -8.20 -11.70 -22.81
C ALA A 289 -6.89 -11.08 -22.30
N HIS A 290 -6.25 -10.21 -23.08
CA HIS A 290 -5.03 -9.51 -22.67
C HIS A 290 -5.28 -8.55 -21.52
N ARG A 291 -6.44 -7.88 -21.47
CA ARG A 291 -6.81 -7.05 -20.32
C ARG A 291 -6.99 -7.86 -19.04
N ILE A 292 -7.58 -9.05 -19.12
CA ILE A 292 -7.70 -9.93 -17.94
C ILE A 292 -6.30 -10.30 -17.44
N VAL A 293 -5.42 -10.73 -18.34
CA VAL A 293 -4.02 -11.07 -18.00
C VAL A 293 -3.25 -9.87 -17.44
N GLY A 294 -3.38 -8.69 -18.05
CA GLY A 294 -2.70 -7.48 -17.57
C GLY A 294 -3.15 -7.08 -16.16
N LEU A 295 -4.45 -7.21 -15.86
CA LEU A 295 -4.95 -6.99 -14.50
C LEU A 295 -4.41 -8.02 -13.50
N ASP A 296 -4.36 -9.28 -13.88
CA ASP A 296 -3.86 -10.34 -13.00
C ASP A 296 -2.35 -10.23 -12.79
N LEU A 297 -1.59 -9.82 -13.81
CA LEU A 297 -0.17 -9.50 -13.69
C LEU A 297 0.07 -8.31 -12.73
N HIS A 298 -0.69 -7.22 -12.88
CA HIS A 298 -0.65 -6.07 -11.96
C HIS A 298 -0.91 -6.51 -10.51
N ARG A 299 -1.94 -7.31 -10.29
CA ARG A 299 -2.27 -7.84 -8.96
C ARG A 299 -1.20 -8.79 -8.42
N ALA A 300 -0.60 -9.61 -9.27
CA ALA A 300 0.50 -10.50 -8.87
C ALA A 300 1.71 -9.67 -8.41
N ARG A 301 2.11 -8.63 -9.14
CA ARG A 301 3.20 -7.72 -8.72
C ARG A 301 2.89 -7.03 -7.40
N LEU A 302 1.65 -6.54 -7.25
CA LEU A 302 1.20 -5.92 -6.02
C LEU A 302 1.17 -6.91 -4.84
N ALA A 303 0.73 -8.15 -5.07
CA ALA A 303 0.75 -9.23 -4.08
C ALA A 303 2.18 -9.57 -3.64
N LEU A 304 3.12 -9.68 -4.58
CA LEU A 304 4.54 -9.89 -4.27
C LEU A 304 5.08 -8.77 -3.38
N ALA A 305 4.81 -7.52 -3.75
CA ALA A 305 5.22 -6.36 -2.98
C ALA A 305 4.58 -6.32 -1.57
N VAL A 306 3.33 -6.74 -1.41
CA VAL A 306 2.67 -6.87 -0.09
C VAL A 306 3.45 -7.85 0.80
N VAL A 307 3.82 -9.01 0.24
CA VAL A 307 4.58 -10.06 0.94
C VAL A 307 5.98 -9.60 1.29
N ASP A 308 6.71 -9.05 0.32
CA ASP A 308 8.09 -8.61 0.51
C ASP A 308 8.22 -7.46 1.51
N CYS A 309 7.15 -6.68 1.69
CA CYS A 309 7.10 -5.60 2.67
C CYS A 309 6.50 -6.02 4.01
N ASN A 310 5.94 -7.23 4.17
CA ASN A 310 5.12 -7.57 5.34
C ASN A 310 4.04 -6.50 5.61
N LEU A 311 3.33 -6.08 4.56
CA LEU A 311 2.39 -4.97 4.64
C LEU A 311 1.11 -5.36 5.39
N ILE A 312 0.73 -6.64 5.39
CA ILE A 312 -0.48 -7.12 6.06
C ILE A 312 -0.41 -6.80 7.56
N GLU A 313 0.73 -7.07 8.19
CA GLU A 313 0.95 -6.74 9.61
C GLU A 313 0.82 -5.24 9.87
N ALA A 314 1.43 -4.39 9.03
CA ALA A 314 1.36 -2.94 9.16
C ALA A 314 -0.08 -2.40 9.04
N LEU A 315 -0.85 -2.92 8.07
CA LEU A 315 -2.26 -2.56 7.88
C LEU A 315 -3.12 -2.98 9.08
N LEU A 316 -2.95 -4.23 9.54
CA LEU A 316 -3.70 -4.74 10.69
C LEU A 316 -3.34 -3.99 11.97
N GLY A 317 -2.05 -3.73 12.20
CA GLY A 317 -1.56 -2.96 13.34
C GLY A 317 -2.13 -1.54 13.37
N HIS A 318 -2.21 -0.89 12.20
CA HIS A 318 -2.86 0.40 12.08
C HIS A 318 -4.37 0.32 12.39
N LEU A 319 -5.10 -0.61 11.77
CA LEU A 319 -6.55 -0.73 11.91
C LEU A 319 -7.00 -1.20 13.31
N LEU A 320 -6.17 -1.94 14.03
CA LEU A 320 -6.42 -2.37 15.40
C LEU A 320 -6.09 -1.27 16.44
N ALA A 321 -5.45 -0.18 16.03
CA ALA A 321 -5.09 0.88 16.95
C ALA A 321 -6.36 1.55 17.53
N PRO A 322 -6.41 1.86 18.84
CA PRO A 322 -7.59 2.46 19.46
C PRO A 322 -8.03 3.80 18.85
N CYS A 323 -7.13 4.48 18.15
CA CYS A 323 -7.34 5.82 17.60
C CYS A 323 -7.90 5.83 16.18
N THR A 324 -7.96 4.68 15.49
CA THR A 324 -8.44 4.60 14.10
C THR A 324 -9.94 4.38 14.04
N GLY A 325 -10.62 5.16 13.20
CA GLY A 325 -12.00 4.88 12.86
C GLY A 325 -12.06 3.65 11.97
N MET A 326 -12.25 2.46 12.55
CA MET A 326 -12.19 1.18 11.81
C MET A 326 -13.20 1.06 10.65
N GLY A 327 -14.29 1.83 10.68
CA GLY A 327 -15.49 1.60 9.87
C GLY A 327 -15.32 1.58 8.35
N PRO A 328 -14.69 2.59 7.69
CA PRO A 328 -14.73 2.70 6.23
C PRO A 328 -13.73 1.80 5.50
N TRP A 329 -12.64 1.40 6.15
CA TRP A 329 -11.53 0.71 5.45
C TRP A 329 -11.64 -0.80 5.44
N LEU A 330 -12.36 -1.40 6.40
CA LEU A 330 -12.46 -2.86 6.49
C LEU A 330 -13.05 -3.50 5.22
N PRO A 331 -14.14 -2.99 4.60
CA PRO A 331 -14.60 -3.52 3.32
C PRO A 331 -13.56 -3.38 2.21
N ALA A 332 -12.80 -2.29 2.19
CA ALA A 332 -11.74 -2.06 1.20
C ALA A 332 -10.55 -3.02 1.43
N LEU A 333 -10.19 -3.31 2.68
CA LEU A 333 -9.17 -4.30 3.03
C LEU A 333 -9.54 -5.69 2.54
N VAL A 334 -10.79 -6.13 2.78
CA VAL A 334 -11.26 -7.42 2.27
C VAL A 334 -11.22 -7.44 0.75
N SER A 335 -11.72 -6.39 0.10
CA SER A 335 -11.73 -6.30 -1.37
C SER A 335 -10.32 -6.36 -1.95
N PHE A 336 -9.38 -5.65 -1.32
CA PHE A 336 -7.96 -5.65 -1.67
C PHE A 336 -7.36 -7.05 -1.54
N LEU A 337 -7.43 -7.66 -0.35
CA LEU A 337 -6.88 -9.00 -0.10
C LEU A 337 -7.54 -10.07 -0.99
N ALA A 338 -8.87 -10.03 -1.16
CA ALA A 338 -9.60 -10.95 -2.02
C ALA A 338 -9.23 -10.82 -3.50
N ALA A 339 -8.88 -9.62 -3.95
CA ALA A 339 -8.43 -9.39 -5.31
C ALA A 339 -7.00 -9.91 -5.53
N LEU A 340 -6.10 -9.69 -4.57
CA LEU A 340 -4.70 -10.11 -4.65
C LEU A 340 -4.51 -11.61 -4.43
N SER A 341 -5.33 -12.24 -3.58
CA SER A 341 -5.31 -13.69 -3.33
C SER A 341 -6.10 -14.49 -4.38
N ARG A 342 -6.64 -13.83 -5.41
CA ARG A 342 -7.43 -14.51 -6.44
C ARG A 342 -6.49 -15.31 -7.34
N GLN A 343 -6.89 -16.54 -7.65
CA GLN A 343 -6.19 -17.34 -8.65
C GLN A 343 -6.21 -16.63 -10.01
N PRO A 344 -5.04 -16.37 -10.62
CA PRO A 344 -4.94 -15.67 -11.90
C PRO A 344 -5.64 -16.44 -13.02
N GLN A 345 -6.17 -15.72 -14.00
CA GLN A 345 -6.96 -16.23 -15.11
C GLN A 345 -6.22 -16.11 -16.45
N GLY A 346 -6.79 -16.69 -17.49
CA GLY A 346 -6.25 -16.67 -18.86
C GLY A 346 -5.47 -17.93 -19.23
N ASP A 347 -5.17 -18.08 -20.51
CA ASP A 347 -4.35 -19.17 -21.02
C ASP A 347 -2.86 -18.77 -21.09
N ALA A 348 -1.97 -19.76 -21.11
CA ALA A 348 -0.54 -19.53 -21.16
C ALA A 348 -0.08 -18.70 -22.38
N ALA A 349 -0.85 -18.72 -23.48
CA ALA A 349 -0.52 -17.98 -24.69
C ALA A 349 -0.77 -16.47 -24.53
N ALA A 350 -1.88 -16.09 -23.88
CA ALA A 350 -2.18 -14.70 -23.54
C ALA A 350 -1.14 -14.13 -22.57
N TRP A 351 -0.74 -14.90 -21.56
CA TRP A 351 0.36 -14.54 -20.63
C TRP A 351 1.68 -14.29 -21.36
N ALA A 352 2.08 -15.19 -22.24
CA ALA A 352 3.31 -15.02 -23.03
C ALA A 352 3.27 -13.76 -23.92
N GLN A 353 2.11 -13.43 -24.49
CA GLN A 353 1.96 -12.23 -25.32
C GLN A 353 2.04 -10.93 -24.51
N VAL A 354 1.37 -10.88 -23.35
CA VAL A 354 1.44 -9.71 -22.44
C VAL A 354 2.87 -9.52 -21.94
N ALA A 355 3.57 -10.59 -21.56
CA ALA A 355 4.97 -10.52 -21.11
C ALA A 355 5.88 -9.88 -22.19
N VAL A 356 5.74 -10.32 -23.46
CA VAL A 356 6.51 -9.74 -24.58
C VAL A 356 6.19 -8.25 -24.80
N GLN A 357 4.93 -7.85 -24.62
CA GLN A 357 4.51 -6.45 -24.75
C GLN A 357 5.08 -5.58 -23.62
N ASP A 358 5.07 -6.08 -22.39
CA ASP A 358 5.57 -5.38 -21.21
C ASP A 358 7.10 -5.21 -21.26
N GLU A 359 7.82 -6.22 -21.74
CA GLU A 359 9.25 -6.12 -22.07
C GLU A 359 9.51 -5.07 -23.15
N ALA A 360 8.70 -5.03 -24.21
CA ALA A 360 8.85 -4.06 -25.30
C ALA A 360 8.59 -2.61 -24.86
N GLN A 361 7.78 -2.42 -23.81
CA GLN A 361 7.53 -1.11 -23.20
C GLN A 361 8.61 -0.70 -22.20
N GLY A 362 9.59 -1.57 -21.91
CA GLY A 362 10.64 -1.32 -20.92
C GLY A 362 10.15 -1.45 -19.48
N CYS A 363 8.92 -1.95 -19.27
CA CYS A 363 8.32 -2.16 -17.95
C CYS A 363 8.64 -3.56 -17.38
N GLY A 364 8.98 -4.54 -18.22
CA GLY A 364 9.02 -5.96 -17.86
C GLY A 364 10.29 -6.54 -17.21
N GLY A 365 11.18 -5.75 -16.61
CA GLY A 365 12.55 -6.22 -16.33
C GLY A 365 12.88 -6.78 -14.94
N ALA A 366 12.28 -6.27 -13.86
CA ALA A 366 12.85 -6.45 -12.52
C ALA A 366 12.15 -7.52 -11.67
N ASP A 367 10.82 -7.66 -11.79
CA ASP A 367 10.02 -8.35 -10.76
C ASP A 367 9.94 -9.88 -10.94
N GLY A 368 10.44 -10.42 -12.05
CA GLY A 368 10.52 -11.88 -12.30
C GLY A 368 9.18 -12.59 -12.55
N ILE A 369 8.03 -11.92 -12.45
CA ILE A 369 6.71 -12.50 -12.75
C ILE A 369 6.44 -12.41 -14.25
N VAL A 370 6.63 -13.52 -14.96
CA VAL A 370 6.45 -13.58 -16.42
C VAL A 370 5.45 -14.65 -16.86
N THR A 371 5.10 -15.60 -15.98
CA THR A 371 4.18 -16.70 -16.30
C THR A 371 2.96 -16.75 -15.38
N LEU A 372 1.92 -17.45 -15.85
CA LEU A 372 0.75 -17.79 -15.02
C LEU A 372 1.14 -18.55 -13.74
N ALA A 373 2.16 -19.43 -13.81
CA ALA A 373 2.61 -20.21 -12.66
C ALA A 373 3.30 -19.31 -11.61
N ASP A 374 4.06 -18.30 -12.04
CA ASP A 374 4.68 -17.34 -11.14
C ASP A 374 3.60 -16.54 -10.40
N ALA A 375 2.60 -16.04 -11.13
CA ALA A 375 1.47 -15.32 -10.56
C ALA A 375 0.66 -16.18 -9.56
N GLN A 376 0.48 -17.48 -9.84
CA GLN A 376 -0.14 -18.42 -8.90
C GLN A 376 0.71 -18.59 -7.63
N GLY A 377 2.03 -18.80 -7.79
CA GLY A 377 2.95 -18.94 -6.67
C GLY A 377 2.95 -17.72 -5.74
N VAL A 378 2.85 -16.52 -6.30
CA VAL A 378 2.75 -15.28 -5.52
C VAL A 378 1.40 -15.17 -4.81
N ALA A 379 0.29 -15.49 -5.47
CA ALA A 379 -1.03 -15.49 -4.83
C ALA A 379 -1.09 -16.49 -3.64
N ASP A 380 -0.46 -17.65 -3.79
CA ASP A 380 -0.33 -18.65 -2.73
C ASP A 380 0.57 -18.17 -1.57
N ALA A 381 1.68 -17.47 -1.88
CA ALA A 381 2.56 -16.87 -0.88
C ALA A 381 1.82 -15.80 -0.05
N LEU A 382 1.08 -14.92 -0.71
CA LEU A 382 0.23 -13.92 -0.05
C LEU A 382 -0.85 -14.60 0.82
N ALA A 383 -1.50 -15.64 0.31
CA ALA A 383 -2.50 -16.39 1.07
C ALA A 383 -1.89 -17.03 2.34
N ALA A 384 -0.65 -17.54 2.25
CA ALA A 384 0.07 -18.10 3.38
C ALA A 384 0.41 -17.04 4.44
N GLU A 385 0.91 -15.87 4.02
CA GLU A 385 1.18 -14.74 4.91
C GLU A 385 -0.10 -14.26 5.60
N ALA A 386 -1.16 -13.99 4.84
CA ALA A 386 -2.46 -13.55 5.36
C ALA A 386 -3.05 -14.59 6.33
N SER A 387 -2.82 -15.89 6.10
CA SER A 387 -3.24 -16.97 7.00
C SER A 387 -2.53 -16.90 8.36
N GLY A 388 -1.28 -16.45 8.39
CA GLY A 388 -0.55 -16.16 9.63
C GLY A 388 -1.26 -15.11 10.51
N HIS A 389 -2.02 -14.20 9.89
CA HIS A 389 -2.80 -13.17 10.57
C HIS A 389 -4.31 -13.43 10.59
N SER A 390 -4.75 -14.65 10.24
CA SER A 390 -6.17 -14.99 10.07
C SER A 390 -7.04 -14.62 11.28
N HIS A 391 -6.59 -14.91 12.51
CA HIS A 391 -7.37 -14.62 13.72
C HIS A 391 -7.64 -13.11 13.90
N SER A 392 -6.61 -12.27 13.69
CA SER A 392 -6.71 -10.81 13.79
C SER A 392 -7.55 -10.23 12.66
N LEU A 393 -7.32 -10.71 11.43
CA LEU A 393 -8.06 -10.29 10.24
C LEU A 393 -9.56 -10.58 10.40
N TRP A 394 -9.94 -11.82 10.68
CA TRP A 394 -11.34 -12.19 10.82
C TRP A 394 -11.99 -11.62 12.09
N GLY A 395 -11.22 -11.43 13.16
CA GLY A 395 -11.65 -10.69 14.35
C GLY A 395 -12.04 -9.24 14.02
N LEU A 396 -11.25 -8.54 13.20
CA LEU A 396 -11.61 -7.21 12.70
C LEU A 396 -12.88 -7.23 11.85
N LEU A 397 -13.03 -8.22 10.95
CA LEU A 397 -14.21 -8.28 10.07
C LEU A 397 -15.52 -8.48 10.83
N MET A 398 -15.48 -9.10 12.00
CA MET A 398 -16.64 -9.20 12.90
C MET A 398 -17.12 -7.85 13.42
N SER A 399 -16.28 -6.81 13.38
CA SER A 399 -16.65 -5.45 13.78
C SER A 399 -17.38 -4.66 12.68
N VAL A 400 -17.40 -5.16 11.44
CA VAL A 400 -18.05 -4.48 10.30
C VAL A 400 -19.57 -4.62 10.42
N PRO A 401 -20.33 -3.52 10.47
CA PRO A 401 -21.78 -3.57 10.42
C PRO A 401 -22.23 -4.17 9.06
N PRO A 402 -23.02 -5.24 9.02
CA PRO A 402 -23.51 -5.88 7.80
C PRO A 402 -24.26 -4.91 6.87
N ILE A 403 -24.91 -3.89 7.44
CA ILE A 403 -25.70 -2.87 6.72
C ILE A 403 -24.81 -1.90 5.94
N SER A 404 -23.54 -1.73 6.36
CA SER A 404 -22.58 -0.88 5.67
C SER A 404 -21.90 -1.58 4.48
N GLY A 405 -22.05 -2.91 4.40
CA GLY A 405 -21.50 -3.70 3.31
C GLY A 405 -22.34 -3.54 2.04
N SER A 406 -21.71 -3.12 0.95
CA SER A 406 -22.30 -3.35 -0.37
C SER A 406 -22.43 -4.87 -0.61
N PRO A 407 -23.34 -5.35 -1.47
CA PRO A 407 -23.37 -6.77 -1.83
C PRO A 407 -22.02 -7.33 -2.31
N GLY A 408 -21.12 -6.47 -2.79
CA GLY A 408 -19.74 -6.83 -3.12
C GLY A 408 -18.91 -7.28 -1.92
N PHE A 409 -19.14 -6.71 -0.73
CA PHE A 409 -18.38 -7.04 0.48
C PHE A 409 -18.48 -8.53 0.86
N PHE A 410 -19.70 -9.10 0.87
CA PHE A 410 -19.86 -10.53 1.18
C PHE A 410 -19.20 -11.43 0.14
N TRP A 411 -19.21 -11.02 -1.14
CA TRP A 411 -18.50 -11.75 -2.19
C TRP A 411 -17.00 -11.69 -1.99
N ASP A 412 -16.46 -10.52 -1.65
CA ASP A 412 -15.04 -10.37 -1.36
C ASP A 412 -14.64 -11.20 -0.13
N CYS A 413 -15.48 -11.27 0.91
CA CYS A 413 -15.26 -12.15 2.06
C CYS A 413 -15.24 -13.63 1.65
N ALA A 414 -16.18 -14.05 0.79
CA ALA A 414 -16.27 -15.43 0.33
C ALA A 414 -15.09 -15.83 -0.57
N ILE A 415 -14.62 -14.91 -1.41
CA ILE A 415 -13.41 -15.08 -2.26
C ILE A 415 -12.17 -15.17 -1.37
N LEU A 416 -12.01 -14.23 -0.41
CA LEU A 416 -10.90 -14.24 0.53
C LEU A 416 -10.87 -15.54 1.33
N ALA A 417 -12.02 -16.02 1.83
CA ALA A 417 -12.12 -17.27 2.57
C ALA A 417 -11.72 -18.51 1.76
N CYS A 418 -11.73 -18.44 0.42
CA CYS A 418 -11.20 -19.53 -0.41
C CYS A 418 -9.68 -19.68 -0.24
N ALA A 419 -8.96 -18.58 -0.08
CA ALA A 419 -7.50 -18.55 0.08
C ALA A 419 -7.07 -18.53 1.56
N VAL A 420 -7.80 -17.77 2.39
CA VAL A 420 -7.52 -17.48 3.80
C VAL A 420 -8.75 -17.82 4.64
N PRO A 421 -9.06 -19.11 4.85
CA PRO A 421 -10.29 -19.53 5.52
C PRO A 421 -10.35 -19.02 6.97
N ALA A 422 -11.51 -18.53 7.40
CA ALA A 422 -11.75 -18.17 8.79
C ALA A 422 -11.74 -19.42 9.69
N PRO A 423 -11.32 -19.27 10.96
CA PRO A 423 -11.68 -20.23 12.00
C PRO A 423 -13.20 -20.47 12.00
N ALA A 424 -13.62 -21.74 12.07
CA ALA A 424 -15.03 -22.11 11.94
C ALA A 424 -15.95 -21.45 12.99
N GLU A 425 -15.43 -21.10 14.17
CA GLU A 425 -16.16 -20.34 15.19
C GLU A 425 -16.36 -18.89 14.76
N GLN A 426 -15.31 -18.20 14.33
CA GLN A 426 -15.41 -16.81 13.84
C GLN A 426 -16.29 -16.69 12.59
N CYS A 427 -16.23 -17.67 11.68
CA CYS A 427 -17.11 -17.68 10.52
C CYS A 427 -18.59 -17.82 10.93
N ARG A 428 -18.90 -18.70 11.90
CA ARG A 428 -20.25 -18.83 12.44
C ARG A 428 -20.71 -17.54 13.11
N ASP A 429 -19.88 -16.96 13.96
CA ASP A 429 -20.19 -15.71 14.66
C ASP A 429 -20.41 -14.54 13.68
N PHE A 430 -19.60 -14.44 12.63
CA PHE A 430 -19.76 -13.46 11.57
C PHE A 430 -21.10 -13.62 10.85
N ILE A 431 -21.43 -14.85 10.42
CA ILE A 431 -22.71 -15.16 9.78
C ILE A 431 -23.87 -14.81 10.73
N HIS A 432 -23.81 -15.23 11.99
CA HIS A 432 -24.82 -14.87 12.99
C HIS A 432 -24.97 -13.34 13.15
N GLY A 433 -23.86 -12.62 13.19
CA GLY A 433 -23.83 -11.16 13.24
C GLY A 433 -24.53 -10.50 12.04
N CYS A 434 -24.35 -11.06 10.84
CA CYS A 434 -25.04 -10.60 9.62
C CYS A 434 -26.57 -10.58 9.77
N PHE A 435 -27.13 -11.63 10.38
CA PHE A 435 -28.57 -11.78 10.57
C PHE A 435 -29.10 -11.10 11.85
N PHE A 436 -28.24 -10.81 12.81
CA PHE A 436 -28.63 -10.06 14.01
C PHE A 436 -28.86 -8.58 13.70
N GLN A 437 -28.01 -8.00 12.84
CA GLN A 437 -28.07 -6.57 12.54
C GLN A 437 -29.04 -6.22 11.40
N ALA A 438 -29.27 -7.14 10.46
CA ALA A 438 -30.23 -6.96 9.37
C ALA A 438 -31.25 -8.10 9.40
N PRO A 439 -32.57 -7.81 9.39
CA PRO A 439 -33.55 -8.87 9.18
C PRO A 439 -33.26 -9.54 7.83
N TRP A 440 -33.40 -10.86 7.76
CA TRP A 440 -33.08 -11.64 6.55
C TRP A 440 -33.80 -11.14 5.28
N ALA A 441 -34.95 -10.48 5.43
CA ALA A 441 -35.69 -9.86 4.33
C ALA A 441 -34.89 -8.77 3.59
N ASP A 442 -33.92 -8.15 4.26
CA ASP A 442 -33.04 -7.12 3.69
C ASP A 442 -31.83 -7.74 2.97
N LEU A 443 -31.52 -9.01 3.23
CA LEU A 443 -30.44 -9.73 2.55
C LEU A 443 -30.95 -10.29 1.21
N GLY A 444 -30.57 -9.63 0.11
CA GLY A 444 -30.90 -10.10 -1.23
C GLY A 444 -30.29 -11.47 -1.58
N PRO A 445 -30.78 -12.15 -2.63
CA PRO A 445 -30.30 -13.48 -3.04
C PRO A 445 -28.79 -13.57 -3.29
N SER A 446 -28.19 -12.48 -3.80
CA SER A 446 -26.73 -12.39 -4.03
C SER A 446 -25.93 -12.42 -2.73
N SER A 447 -26.38 -11.73 -1.69
CA SER A 447 -25.71 -11.72 -0.38
C SER A 447 -25.83 -13.08 0.30
N LEU A 448 -27.01 -13.72 0.23
CA LEU A 448 -27.20 -15.07 0.76
C LEU A 448 -26.33 -16.09 0.03
N ALA A 449 -26.22 -16.02 -1.30
CA ALA A 449 -25.29 -16.83 -2.07
C ALA A 449 -23.84 -16.65 -1.60
N ALA A 450 -23.40 -15.40 -1.41
CA ALA A 450 -22.05 -15.11 -0.92
C ALA A 450 -21.82 -15.66 0.50
N LEU A 451 -22.78 -15.54 1.43
CA LEU A 451 -22.68 -16.11 2.78
C LEU A 451 -22.61 -17.65 2.76
N CYS A 452 -23.33 -18.30 1.85
CA CYS A 452 -23.24 -19.75 1.67
C CYS A 452 -21.87 -20.17 1.14
N LEU A 453 -21.32 -19.42 0.17
CA LEU A 453 -19.98 -19.65 -0.35
C LEU A 453 -18.92 -19.45 0.73
N LEU A 454 -19.04 -18.37 1.53
CA LEU A 454 -18.19 -18.10 2.68
C LEU A 454 -18.22 -19.28 3.67
N ALA A 455 -19.41 -19.72 4.07
CA ALA A 455 -19.56 -20.85 4.99
C ALA A 455 -18.92 -22.12 4.43
N ALA A 456 -19.16 -22.44 3.15
CA ALA A 456 -18.57 -23.59 2.49
C ALA A 456 -17.03 -23.50 2.46
N ASN A 457 -16.47 -22.35 2.08
CA ASN A 457 -15.03 -22.12 2.03
C ASN A 457 -14.37 -22.22 3.42
N CYS A 458 -15.09 -21.87 4.48
CA CYS A 458 -14.64 -22.05 5.87
C CYS A 458 -14.96 -23.44 6.46
N CYS A 459 -15.46 -24.39 5.66
CA CYS A 459 -15.88 -25.73 6.12
C CYS A 459 -16.95 -25.69 7.23
N VAL A 460 -17.84 -24.70 7.21
CA VAL A 460 -18.95 -24.55 8.16
C VAL A 460 -20.20 -25.17 7.57
N GLU A 461 -20.85 -26.05 8.34
CA GLU A 461 -22.11 -26.67 7.97
C GLU A 461 -23.29 -25.67 7.98
N PRO A 462 -24.35 -25.91 7.18
CA PRO A 462 -25.56 -25.11 7.22
C PRO A 462 -26.22 -25.13 8.60
N GLN A 463 -26.16 -24.00 9.29
CA GLN A 463 -26.78 -23.78 10.59
C GLN A 463 -27.68 -22.54 10.56
N GLU A 464 -28.58 -22.46 11.53
CA GLU A 464 -29.38 -21.27 11.78
C GLU A 464 -28.45 -20.09 12.07
N PRO A 465 -28.76 -18.86 11.60
CA PRO A 465 -29.97 -18.43 10.90
C PRO A 465 -29.92 -18.59 9.37
N LEU A 466 -28.77 -18.94 8.79
CA LEU A 466 -28.60 -18.99 7.34
C LEU A 466 -29.48 -20.10 6.72
N SER A 467 -29.57 -21.28 7.34
CA SER A 467 -30.44 -22.37 6.88
C SER A 467 -31.93 -21.96 6.81
N ALA A 468 -32.46 -21.29 7.83
CA ALA A 468 -33.85 -20.82 7.80
C ALA A 468 -34.08 -19.74 6.75
N ALA A 469 -33.14 -18.83 6.55
CA ALA A 469 -33.25 -17.81 5.52
C ALA A 469 -33.36 -18.44 4.12
N LEU A 470 -32.54 -19.45 3.84
CA LEU A 470 -32.59 -20.20 2.58
C LEU A 470 -33.88 -20.99 2.41
N ALA A 471 -34.39 -21.60 3.48
CA ALA A 471 -35.66 -22.32 3.45
C ALA A 471 -36.83 -21.40 3.06
N GLN A 472 -36.79 -20.14 3.51
CA GLN A 472 -37.82 -19.12 3.28
C GLN A 472 -37.73 -18.44 1.91
N LEU A 473 -36.65 -18.62 1.14
CA LEU A 473 -36.53 -18.05 -0.20
C LEU A 473 -37.56 -18.62 -1.17
N THR A 474 -38.11 -17.74 -2.01
CA THR A 474 -38.94 -18.15 -3.16
C THR A 474 -38.11 -18.97 -4.15
N PRO A 475 -38.74 -19.82 -4.99
CA PRO A 475 -38.02 -20.59 -6.02
C PRO A 475 -37.20 -19.70 -6.96
N GLU A 476 -37.73 -18.54 -7.35
CA GLU A 476 -37.02 -17.57 -8.20
C GLU A 476 -35.79 -16.98 -7.52
N ALA A 477 -35.88 -16.66 -6.22
CA ALA A 477 -34.75 -16.17 -5.44
C ALA A 477 -33.67 -17.24 -5.27
N LYS A 478 -34.06 -18.51 -5.05
CA LYS A 478 -33.12 -19.66 -5.02
C LYS A 478 -32.39 -19.84 -6.35
N ALA A 479 -33.12 -19.80 -7.47
CA ALA A 479 -32.54 -19.85 -8.81
C ALA A 479 -31.62 -18.65 -9.10
N SER A 480 -31.95 -17.47 -8.58
CA SER A 480 -31.08 -16.29 -8.66
C SER A 480 -29.78 -16.49 -7.88
N ALA A 481 -29.87 -16.92 -6.62
CA ALA A 481 -28.72 -17.22 -5.77
C ALA A 481 -27.80 -18.30 -6.38
N ALA A 482 -28.39 -19.39 -6.92
CA ALA A 482 -27.65 -20.43 -7.61
C ALA A 482 -26.89 -19.90 -8.84
N ARG A 483 -27.51 -19.05 -9.66
CA ARG A 483 -26.83 -18.39 -10.80
C ARG A 483 -25.69 -17.49 -10.35
N HIS A 484 -25.82 -16.82 -9.20
CA HIS A 484 -24.73 -16.01 -8.66
C HIS A 484 -23.55 -16.88 -8.19
N LEU A 485 -23.82 -17.99 -7.50
CA LEU A 485 -22.80 -18.98 -7.12
C LEU A 485 -22.05 -19.50 -8.35
N ALA A 486 -22.76 -19.95 -9.38
CA ALA A 486 -22.15 -20.53 -10.58
C ALA A 486 -21.22 -19.57 -11.33
N ARG A 487 -21.49 -18.25 -11.30
CA ARG A 487 -20.70 -17.24 -12.02
C ARG A 487 -19.47 -16.74 -11.30
N ARG A 488 -19.43 -16.87 -9.97
CA ARG A 488 -18.49 -16.10 -9.13
C ARG A 488 -17.74 -16.91 -8.10
N ALA A 489 -17.99 -18.21 -7.98
CA ALA A 489 -17.43 -19.01 -6.90
C ALA A 489 -16.06 -19.60 -7.25
N PRO A 490 -14.94 -19.05 -6.71
CA PRO A 490 -13.80 -19.90 -6.42
C PRO A 490 -14.22 -20.84 -5.27
N LEU A 491 -14.19 -22.13 -5.54
CA LEU A 491 -14.46 -23.17 -4.55
C LEU A 491 -13.14 -23.82 -4.16
N ASN A 492 -12.90 -23.94 -2.86
CA ASN A 492 -11.89 -24.88 -2.42
C ASN A 492 -12.39 -26.31 -2.65
N SER A 493 -11.47 -27.27 -2.78
CA SER A 493 -11.81 -28.67 -3.07
C SER A 493 -12.73 -29.33 -2.01
N ARG A 494 -12.83 -28.76 -0.81
CA ARG A 494 -13.71 -29.24 0.26
C ARG A 494 -15.13 -28.65 0.16
N SER A 495 -15.27 -27.44 -0.40
CA SER A 495 -16.54 -26.72 -0.60
C SER A 495 -17.46 -27.42 -1.59
N GLU A 496 -16.91 -28.14 -2.57
CA GLU A 496 -17.68 -28.91 -3.55
C GLU A 496 -18.60 -29.95 -2.91
N VAL A 497 -18.19 -30.50 -1.76
CA VAL A 497 -18.98 -31.49 -1.00
C VAL A 497 -20.08 -30.81 -0.19
N LEU A 498 -19.83 -29.59 0.30
CA LEU A 498 -20.74 -28.88 1.20
C LEU A 498 -21.84 -28.15 0.47
N LEU A 499 -21.55 -27.53 -0.69
CA LEU A 499 -22.54 -26.75 -1.46
C LEU A 499 -23.86 -27.48 -1.76
N PRO A 500 -23.86 -28.78 -2.15
CA PRO A 500 -25.10 -29.53 -2.33
C PRO A 500 -25.98 -29.60 -1.07
N LEU A 501 -25.39 -29.58 0.13
CA LEU A 501 -26.10 -29.63 1.40
C LEU A 501 -26.91 -28.36 1.68
N TRP A 502 -26.57 -27.25 1.02
CA TRP A 502 -27.28 -25.97 1.13
C TRP A 502 -28.55 -25.89 0.27
N GLY A 503 -28.89 -26.95 -0.47
CA GLY A 503 -30.18 -27.06 -1.17
C GLY A 503 -30.32 -26.23 -2.45
N PHE A 504 -29.24 -25.64 -2.95
CA PHE A 504 -29.23 -24.90 -4.21
C PHE A 504 -29.02 -25.77 -5.47
N CYS A 505 -28.53 -26.99 -5.30
CA CYS A 505 -27.86 -27.73 -6.39
C CYS A 505 -28.53 -29.06 -6.79
N SER A 506 -29.82 -29.29 -6.51
CA SER A 506 -30.47 -30.46 -7.11
C SER A 506 -30.51 -30.35 -8.64
N ASP A 507 -30.65 -29.12 -9.17
CA ASP A 507 -30.78 -28.86 -10.61
C ASP A 507 -29.56 -28.14 -11.22
N ALA A 508 -28.70 -27.50 -10.42
CA ALA A 508 -27.56 -26.68 -10.88
C ALA A 508 -26.24 -27.44 -11.12
N LYS A 509 -26.22 -28.77 -10.91
CA LYS A 509 -24.99 -29.58 -11.05
C LYS A 509 -24.42 -29.55 -12.47
N GLU A 510 -25.26 -29.48 -13.50
CA GLU A 510 -24.81 -29.41 -14.90
C GLU A 510 -24.14 -28.06 -15.22
N ASP A 511 -24.66 -26.96 -14.67
CA ASP A 511 -24.10 -25.61 -14.90
C ASP A 511 -22.77 -25.36 -14.15
N LEU A 512 -22.59 -25.94 -12.96
CA LEU A 512 -21.36 -25.82 -12.17
C LEU A 512 -20.17 -26.54 -12.82
N HIS A 513 -20.39 -27.73 -13.40
CA HIS A 513 -19.34 -28.44 -14.13
C HIS A 513 -18.86 -27.67 -15.36
N LEU A 514 -19.76 -27.02 -16.09
CA LEU A 514 -19.42 -26.17 -17.24
C LEU A 514 -18.64 -24.91 -16.85
N ALA A 515 -18.91 -24.33 -15.67
CA ALA A 515 -18.23 -23.13 -15.18
C ALA A 515 -16.81 -23.41 -14.64
N SER A 516 -16.55 -24.62 -14.14
CA SER A 516 -15.25 -24.96 -13.53
C SER A 516 -14.08 -25.04 -14.52
N GLY A 517 -14.34 -25.10 -15.83
CA GLY A 517 -13.30 -25.21 -16.85
C GLY A 517 -12.42 -26.46 -16.78
N VAL A 518 -12.64 -27.33 -15.79
CA VAL A 518 -11.95 -28.61 -15.64
C VAL A 518 -12.52 -29.53 -16.71
N ALA A 519 -11.75 -29.75 -17.78
CA ALA A 519 -12.07 -30.77 -18.77
C ALA A 519 -12.35 -32.09 -18.03
N ALA A 520 -13.53 -32.66 -18.26
CA ALA A 520 -13.90 -33.95 -17.67
C ALA A 520 -12.75 -34.93 -17.91
N PRO A 521 -12.30 -35.68 -16.88
CA PRO A 521 -11.20 -36.61 -17.05
C PRO A 521 -11.56 -37.52 -18.23
N GLU A 522 -10.75 -37.49 -19.28
CA GLU A 522 -10.90 -38.40 -20.41
C GLU A 522 -10.85 -39.81 -19.82
N THR A 523 -12.03 -40.42 -19.67
CA THR A 523 -12.16 -41.83 -19.37
C THR A 523 -11.59 -42.55 -20.56
N SER A 524 -10.29 -42.81 -20.48
CA SER A 524 -9.58 -43.71 -21.37
C SER A 524 -10.28 -45.05 -21.27
N ALA A 525 -11.08 -45.34 -22.30
CA ALA A 525 -11.65 -46.64 -22.51
C ALA A 525 -10.48 -47.63 -22.66
N GLN A 526 -10.24 -48.43 -21.62
CA GLN A 526 -9.49 -49.66 -21.75
C GLN A 526 -10.39 -50.65 -22.49
N GLU A 527 -9.95 -51.04 -23.70
CA GLU A 527 -10.47 -52.22 -24.44
C GLU A 527 -10.22 -53.52 -23.68
#